data_AF-A0A7K4D3I7-F1
#
_entry.id   AF-A0A7K4D3I7-F1
#
_cell.length_a   1.000
_cell.length_b   1.000
_cell.length_c   1.000
_cell.angle_alpha   90.00
_cell.angle_beta   90.00
_cell.angle_gamma   90.00
#
_symmetry.space_group_name_H-M   'P 1'
#
loop_
_entity.id
_entity.type
_entity.pdbx_description
1 polymer ?
#
loop_
_entity_poly.entity_id
_entity_poly.type
_entity_poly.pdbx_seq_one_letter_code
_entity_poly.pdbx_strand_id
1 'polypeptide(L)'
;MNQAGTLLEPFDVGKTIVYDVQISGASKSMLYTVEITVGPGPEQSVSKTVKKDINANGNSVAVQFPVNFQSSEFLSGEFGKWLDDQNRTETWDKAWYRVAVTSLNPFEEPVQAEDYTGKPSLAKVYEEFWDQKVTPRKGSNEDRYQYEVSVLSTVQDNITLEVGPSRSGPWTLVGTQAYTTPGIRQILKWSNVSLGFDFDSAAYRICGRKQMIFDGPSWPVDVEYKNSMVSPDGGLSDTPFSYSIDVKAAKAIDVGLNVWDVSNKRYNSVGRQSYANVGQWETMVWKDINPSSSAESSGMSNYYFSFYYQGSDNPFSTTYEKTGKYYSGPAVVAVNLRNWTVSPLNGSAFTLYNYSVKVETRLPSCDIELQTAPPNGEVWTNQGTATYSGGNDTLVWKNVSFDPEGDELGNASYRFLLGDMVLGKYVGPKIDVAFRDLLYSRIGNTDRFDYKVKVKSSRPGLKIELIYTDDGVVWTRSHQIQAYGSNLSEWQELTWKNQPWHKTIKFDVVSD
;
A
#
# COMPACT_ATOMS: atom_id res chain seq x y z
N MET A 1 23.02 -56.63 15.37
CA MET A 1 23.65 -55.41 14.82
C MET A 1 23.34 -54.30 15.82
N ASN A 2 24.35 -53.78 16.55
CA ASN A 2 24.17 -52.60 17.39
C ASN A 2 24.96 -51.48 16.73
N GLN A 3 24.26 -50.46 16.27
CA GLN A 3 24.84 -49.25 15.71
C GLN A 3 25.36 -48.39 16.85
N ALA A 4 26.64 -48.00 16.77
CA ALA A 4 27.24 -47.13 17.76
C ALA A 4 26.70 -45.70 17.60
N GLY A 5 26.20 -45.13 18.69
CA GLY A 5 25.87 -43.71 18.79
C GLY A 5 24.45 -43.38 18.35
N THR A 6 23.64 -42.98 19.32
CA THR A 6 22.34 -42.32 19.16
C THR A 6 22.38 -41.19 18.12
N LEU A 7 21.92 -41.48 16.91
CA LEU A 7 21.22 -40.52 16.06
C LEU A 7 19.82 -41.09 15.86
N LEU A 8 18.82 -40.39 16.38
CA LEU A 8 17.41 -40.74 16.17
C LEU A 8 17.13 -40.64 14.67
N GLU A 9 16.81 -41.78 14.06
CA GLU A 9 16.14 -41.83 12.76
C GLU A 9 14.99 -40.81 12.70
N PRO A 10 14.76 -40.13 11.56
CA PRO A 10 15.33 -40.40 10.24
C PRO A 10 16.69 -39.73 9.96
N PHE A 11 17.50 -40.35 9.10
CA PHE A 11 18.81 -39.84 8.69
C PHE A 11 18.71 -38.82 7.55
N ASP A 12 19.58 -37.82 7.57
CA ASP A 12 19.76 -36.87 6.47
C ASP A 12 20.27 -37.59 5.21
N VAL A 13 19.44 -37.63 4.17
CA VAL A 13 19.79 -38.28 2.89
C VAL A 13 21.00 -37.64 2.21
N GLY A 14 21.28 -36.36 2.49
CA GLY A 14 22.45 -35.64 1.99
C GLY A 14 23.77 -36.00 2.67
N LYS A 15 23.73 -36.81 3.75
CA LYS A 15 24.92 -37.27 4.47
C LYS A 15 25.21 -38.73 4.16
N THR A 16 26.49 -39.07 4.21
CA THR A 16 26.92 -40.47 4.14
C THR A 16 26.55 -41.19 5.43
N ILE A 17 25.81 -42.29 5.32
CA ILE A 17 25.42 -43.15 6.43
C ILE A 17 26.44 -44.29 6.53
N VAL A 18 26.92 -44.59 7.74
CA VAL A 18 27.89 -45.66 7.96
C VAL A 18 27.17 -46.87 8.57
N TYR A 19 27.18 -47.99 7.84
CA TYR A 19 26.70 -49.27 8.35
C TYR A 19 27.85 -50.01 9.06
N ASP A 20 27.67 -50.28 10.35
CA ASP A 20 28.62 -51.05 11.15
C ASP A 20 28.19 -52.54 11.20
N VAL A 21 28.87 -53.38 10.43
CA VAL A 21 28.66 -54.83 10.43
C VAL A 21 29.56 -55.46 11.49
N GLN A 22 28.94 -55.92 12.59
CA GLN A 22 29.63 -56.63 13.67
C GLN A 22 29.68 -58.11 13.36
N ILE A 23 30.89 -58.65 13.23
CA ILE A 23 31.13 -60.08 12.95
C ILE A 23 31.63 -60.73 14.23
N SER A 24 30.94 -61.78 14.66
CA SER A 24 31.25 -62.55 15.88
C SER A 24 31.31 -64.05 15.56
N GLY A 25 32.16 -64.80 16.25
CA GLY A 25 32.28 -66.24 16.06
C GLY A 25 33.16 -66.70 14.89
N ALA A 26 33.95 -65.78 14.30
CA ALA A 26 34.88 -66.10 13.24
C ALA A 26 36.01 -67.05 13.71
N SER A 27 36.40 -68.00 12.86
CA SER A 27 37.50 -68.93 13.12
C SER A 27 38.84 -68.18 13.14
N LYS A 28 39.80 -68.65 13.94
CA LYS A 28 41.12 -67.99 14.05
C LYS A 28 41.91 -68.18 12.75
N SER A 29 42.35 -67.06 12.15
CA SER A 29 43.28 -67.00 11.02
C SER A 29 42.66 -67.37 9.66
N MET A 30 41.48 -66.83 9.35
CA MET A 30 40.78 -67.05 8.09
C MET A 30 40.34 -65.74 7.43
N LEU A 31 40.43 -65.69 6.10
CA LEU A 31 39.94 -64.57 5.30
C LEU A 31 38.42 -64.69 5.10
N TYR A 32 37.71 -63.60 5.35
CA TYR A 32 36.27 -63.46 5.11
C TYR A 32 36.01 -62.32 4.14
N THR A 33 35.10 -62.53 3.21
CA THR A 33 34.54 -61.49 2.35
C THR A 33 33.19 -61.06 2.92
N VAL A 34 33.08 -59.77 3.26
CA VAL A 34 31.86 -59.15 3.76
C VAL A 34 31.27 -58.32 2.64
N GLU A 35 30.09 -58.71 2.18
CA GLU A 35 29.32 -58.01 1.17
C GLU A 35 28.11 -57.34 1.81
N ILE A 36 27.96 -56.04 1.64
CA ILE A 36 26.72 -55.33 1.95
C ILE A 36 26.06 -54.89 0.64
N THR A 37 24.78 -55.15 0.52
CA THR A 37 23.92 -54.63 -0.53
C THR A 37 22.87 -53.73 0.12
N VAL A 38 22.74 -52.50 -0.37
CA VAL A 38 21.79 -51.51 0.16
C VAL A 38 20.92 -51.02 -1.00
N GLY A 39 19.61 -50.92 -0.78
CA GLY A 39 18.68 -50.34 -1.74
C GLY A 39 17.86 -49.20 -1.11
N PRO A 40 17.51 -48.16 -1.88
CA PRO A 40 16.79 -47.02 -1.35
C PRO A 40 15.29 -47.28 -1.30
N GLY A 41 14.74 -48.26 -2.03
CA GLY A 41 13.31 -48.53 -2.08
C GLY A 41 13.01 -50.02 -2.27
N PRO A 42 11.74 -50.42 -2.32
CA PRO A 42 11.35 -51.84 -2.40
C PRO A 42 11.78 -52.50 -3.73
N GLU A 43 12.14 -51.70 -4.73
CA GLU A 43 12.64 -52.18 -6.01
C GLU A 43 14.10 -52.65 -5.85
N GLN A 44 14.32 -53.97 -5.80
CA GLN A 44 15.65 -54.55 -5.57
C GLN A 44 16.65 -54.31 -6.71
N SER A 45 16.16 -53.98 -7.91
CA SER A 45 16.96 -53.60 -9.09
C SER A 45 17.77 -52.33 -8.86
N VAL A 46 17.32 -51.44 -7.96
CA VAL A 46 17.99 -50.20 -7.58
C VAL A 46 18.73 -50.46 -6.27
N SER A 47 19.97 -50.95 -6.36
CA SER A 47 20.78 -51.26 -5.19
C SER A 47 22.27 -51.07 -5.46
N LYS A 48 23.05 -50.93 -4.38
CA LYS A 48 24.50 -50.82 -4.40
C LYS A 48 25.12 -51.90 -3.54
N THR A 49 26.03 -52.67 -4.13
CA THR A 49 26.78 -53.71 -3.42
C THR A 49 28.22 -53.28 -3.22
N VAL A 50 28.71 -53.36 -1.99
CA VAL A 50 30.09 -53.06 -1.60
C VAL A 50 30.67 -54.28 -0.89
N LYS A 51 31.87 -54.69 -1.29
CA LYS A 51 32.59 -55.83 -0.69
C LYS A 51 33.84 -55.36 0.02
N LYS A 52 34.16 -55.98 1.15
CA LYS A 52 35.42 -55.81 1.88
C LYS A 52 35.93 -57.16 2.35
N ASP A 53 37.19 -57.45 2.06
CA ASP A 53 37.88 -58.61 2.61
C ASP A 53 38.53 -58.25 3.95
N ILE A 54 38.31 -59.11 4.95
CA ILE A 54 38.85 -58.94 6.30
C ILE A 54 39.52 -60.22 6.77
N ASN A 55 40.54 -60.06 7.63
CA ASN A 55 41.15 -61.18 8.32
C ASN A 55 40.66 -61.18 9.77
N ALA A 56 39.94 -62.24 10.17
CA ALA A 56 39.41 -62.34 11.52
C ALA A 56 40.29 -63.28 12.37
N ASN A 57 40.78 -62.77 13.50
CA ASN A 57 41.70 -63.49 14.39
C ASN A 57 41.02 -63.95 15.70
N GLY A 58 39.76 -64.40 15.62
CA GLY A 58 39.00 -64.94 16.75
C GLY A 58 38.41 -63.92 17.73
N ASN A 59 38.56 -62.61 17.47
CA ASN A 59 37.85 -61.53 18.18
C ASN A 59 36.70 -60.98 17.31
N SER A 60 35.76 -60.26 17.93
CA SER A 60 34.73 -59.54 17.16
C SER A 60 35.37 -58.44 16.31
N VAL A 61 35.03 -58.41 15.02
CA VAL A 61 35.53 -57.43 14.06
C VAL A 61 34.36 -56.58 13.56
N ALA A 62 34.52 -55.26 13.64
CA ALA A 62 33.57 -54.30 13.08
C ALA A 62 34.03 -53.89 11.67
N VAL A 63 33.13 -54.01 10.69
CA VAL A 63 33.38 -53.57 9.31
C VAL A 63 32.43 -52.43 8.96
N GLN A 64 33.00 -51.27 8.63
CA GLN A 64 32.24 -50.07 8.32
C GLN A 64 32.00 -49.94 6.82
N PHE A 65 30.77 -49.68 6.42
CA PHE A 65 30.39 -49.44 5.03
C PHE A 65 29.72 -48.06 4.89
N PRO A 66 30.43 -47.05 4.37
CA PRO A 66 29.84 -45.76 4.06
C PRO A 66 28.94 -45.86 2.83
N VAL A 67 27.71 -45.39 2.95
CA VAL A 67 26.70 -45.38 1.88
C VAL A 67 26.17 -43.96 1.72
N ASN A 68 26.26 -43.43 0.50
CA ASN A 68 25.66 -42.16 0.13
C ASN A 68 24.39 -42.44 -0.69
N PHE A 69 23.23 -42.14 -0.11
CA PHE A 69 21.94 -42.35 -0.77
C PHE A 69 21.69 -41.37 -1.94
N GLN A 70 22.49 -40.31 -2.09
CA GLN A 70 22.46 -39.45 -3.28
C GLN A 70 23.37 -39.93 -4.42
N SER A 71 24.01 -41.09 -4.27
CA SER A 71 24.80 -41.66 -5.37
C SER A 71 23.91 -42.00 -6.57
N SER A 72 24.45 -41.82 -7.77
CA SER A 72 23.73 -41.98 -9.05
C SER A 72 22.96 -43.29 -9.19
N GLU A 73 23.45 -44.35 -8.55
CA GLU A 73 22.90 -45.70 -8.53
C GLU A 73 21.51 -45.77 -7.85
N PHE A 74 21.19 -44.80 -7.01
CA PHE A 74 19.92 -44.72 -6.27
C PHE A 74 18.92 -43.72 -6.87
N LEU A 75 19.34 -42.85 -7.79
CA LEU A 75 18.53 -41.74 -8.30
C LEU A 75 17.42 -42.15 -9.28
N SER A 76 17.22 -43.44 -9.51
CA SER A 76 16.13 -43.95 -10.34
C SER A 76 14.88 -44.32 -9.53
N GLY A 77 13.75 -44.41 -10.21
CA GLY A 77 12.50 -44.90 -9.62
C GLY A 77 11.88 -43.92 -8.62
N GLU A 78 11.06 -44.46 -7.70
CA GLU A 78 10.29 -43.66 -6.74
C GLU A 78 11.16 -42.91 -5.73
N PHE A 79 12.32 -43.45 -5.36
CA PHE A 79 13.25 -42.76 -4.47
C PHE A 79 13.87 -41.54 -5.15
N GLY A 80 14.31 -41.68 -6.41
CA GLY A 80 14.81 -40.55 -7.19
C GLY A 80 13.76 -39.44 -7.35
N LYS A 81 12.52 -39.80 -7.70
CA LYS A 81 11.40 -38.83 -7.76
C LYS A 81 11.14 -38.17 -6.41
N TRP A 82 11.13 -38.96 -5.33
CA TRP A 82 10.99 -38.41 -3.98
C TRP A 82 12.13 -37.43 -3.73
N LEU A 83 13.38 -37.77 -4.04
CA LEU A 83 14.57 -36.95 -3.78
C LEU A 83 14.57 -35.63 -4.60
N ASP A 84 14.12 -35.67 -5.85
CA ASP A 84 14.10 -34.51 -6.75
C ASP A 84 12.95 -33.53 -6.45
N ASP A 85 11.81 -34.02 -5.93
CA ASP A 85 10.64 -33.16 -5.67
C ASP A 85 10.81 -32.31 -4.41
N GLN A 86 11.15 -31.03 -4.57
CA GLN A 86 11.36 -30.10 -3.45
C GLN A 86 10.14 -29.89 -2.55
N ASN A 87 8.93 -30.24 -3.00
CA ASN A 87 7.71 -30.08 -2.20
C ASN A 87 7.43 -31.30 -1.30
N ARG A 88 8.11 -32.42 -1.51
CA ARG A 88 7.98 -33.63 -0.67
C ARG A 88 8.88 -33.52 0.55
N THR A 89 8.28 -33.41 1.73
CA THR A 89 8.96 -33.24 3.02
C THR A 89 8.77 -34.44 3.94
N GLU A 90 8.03 -35.45 3.52
CA GLU A 90 7.81 -36.67 4.30
C GLU A 90 9.07 -37.54 4.36
N THR A 91 9.20 -38.26 5.48
CA THR A 91 10.24 -39.25 5.68
C THR A 91 10.12 -40.39 4.68
N TRP A 92 11.24 -40.85 4.17
CA TRP A 92 11.37 -42.01 3.32
C TRP A 92 11.73 -43.25 4.14
N ASP A 93 10.78 -44.16 4.29
CA ASP A 93 10.82 -45.33 5.17
C ASP A 93 10.82 -46.65 4.39
N LYS A 94 11.46 -46.67 3.21
CA LYS A 94 11.45 -47.83 2.30
C LYS A 94 12.83 -48.40 1.99
N ALA A 95 13.88 -47.90 2.65
CA ALA A 95 15.23 -48.40 2.46
C ALA A 95 15.39 -49.81 3.06
N TRP A 96 16.36 -50.56 2.54
CA TRP A 96 16.65 -51.91 2.99
C TRP A 96 18.14 -52.24 2.85
N TYR A 97 18.58 -53.27 3.56
CA TYR A 97 19.93 -53.82 3.42
C TYR A 97 19.97 -55.34 3.48
N ARG A 98 20.98 -55.92 2.85
CA ARG A 98 21.38 -57.34 2.95
C ARG A 98 22.88 -57.43 3.12
N VAL A 99 23.33 -58.17 4.13
CA VAL A 99 24.73 -58.47 4.39
C VAL A 99 24.95 -59.96 4.17
N ALA A 100 25.99 -60.31 3.42
CA ALA A 100 26.48 -61.68 3.28
C ALA A 100 27.95 -61.75 3.72
N VAL A 101 28.27 -62.71 4.58
CA VAL A 101 29.64 -63.00 5.01
C VAL A 101 30.01 -64.37 4.48
N THR A 102 31.00 -64.42 3.61
CA THR A 102 31.50 -65.64 2.98
C THR A 102 32.90 -65.92 3.48
N SER A 103 33.17 -67.14 3.93
CA SER A 103 34.51 -67.56 4.29
C SER A 103 35.26 -68.07 3.05
N LEU A 104 36.59 -68.11 3.11
CA LEU A 104 37.41 -68.71 2.04
C LEU A 104 37.24 -70.24 1.90
N ASN A 105 36.51 -70.90 2.81
CA ASN A 105 36.25 -72.33 2.75
C ASN A 105 35.02 -72.55 1.84
N PRO A 106 35.19 -73.18 0.66
CA PRO A 106 34.09 -73.36 -0.30
C PRO A 106 33.01 -74.33 0.19
N PHE A 107 33.22 -75.01 1.32
CA PHE A 107 32.25 -75.91 1.94
C PHE A 107 31.44 -75.27 3.07
N GLU A 108 31.74 -74.02 3.44
CA GLU A 108 30.94 -73.25 4.41
C GLU A 108 29.89 -72.41 3.69
N GLU A 109 28.64 -72.54 4.13
CA GLU A 109 27.56 -71.70 3.60
C GLU A 109 27.73 -70.25 4.07
N PRO A 110 27.51 -69.25 3.18
CA PRO A 110 27.54 -67.84 3.57
C PRO A 110 26.51 -67.53 4.66
N VAL A 111 26.93 -66.79 5.68
CA VAL A 111 26.00 -66.26 6.69
C VAL A 111 25.36 -65.00 6.12
N GLN A 112 24.03 -64.92 6.16
CA GLN A 112 23.29 -63.77 5.65
C GLN A 112 22.42 -63.11 6.74
N ALA A 113 22.31 -61.80 6.67
CA ALA A 113 21.39 -61.00 7.47
C ALA A 113 20.77 -59.91 6.59
N GLU A 114 19.46 -59.76 6.63
CA GLU A 114 18.74 -58.79 5.80
C GLU A 114 17.59 -58.12 6.55
N ASP A 115 17.29 -56.90 6.16
CA ASP A 115 16.21 -56.09 6.71
C ASP A 115 15.56 -55.29 5.58
N TYR A 116 14.29 -55.56 5.32
CA TYR A 116 13.45 -54.84 4.36
C TYR A 116 12.33 -54.05 5.04
N THR A 117 12.46 -53.77 6.34
CA THR A 117 11.40 -53.11 7.14
C THR A 117 11.39 -51.59 6.99
N GLY A 118 12.17 -51.03 6.07
CA GLY A 118 12.24 -49.58 5.86
C GLY A 118 13.38 -48.88 6.61
N LYS A 119 14.40 -49.64 7.04
CA LYS A 119 15.53 -49.12 7.82
C LYS A 119 16.82 -49.07 6.98
N PRO A 120 17.57 -47.96 7.04
CA PRO A 120 17.30 -46.74 7.80
C PRO A 120 16.18 -45.90 7.18
N SER A 121 15.37 -45.24 8.00
CA SER A 121 14.51 -44.16 7.49
C SER A 121 15.35 -42.93 7.11
N LEU A 122 15.02 -42.30 6.00
CA LEU A 122 15.75 -41.18 5.40
C LEU A 122 14.85 -39.94 5.33
N ALA A 123 15.42 -38.74 5.45
CA ALA A 123 14.70 -37.48 5.31
C ALA A 123 15.52 -36.50 4.48
N LYS A 124 14.84 -35.70 3.67
CA LYS A 124 15.43 -34.48 3.11
C LYS A 124 15.50 -33.45 4.22
N VAL A 125 16.68 -32.90 4.48
CA VAL A 125 16.78 -31.82 5.46
C VAL A 125 16.14 -30.57 4.89
N TYR A 126 15.08 -30.14 5.55
CA TYR A 126 14.43 -28.87 5.36
C TYR A 126 14.38 -28.20 6.73
N GLU A 127 14.77 -26.93 6.80
CA GLU A 127 14.70 -26.13 8.02
C GLU A 127 14.34 -24.69 7.66
N GLU A 128 13.25 -24.21 8.24
CA GLU A 128 12.80 -22.84 8.08
C GLU A 128 12.48 -22.16 9.41
N PHE A 129 12.70 -20.85 9.41
CA PHE A 129 12.48 -19.95 10.53
C PHE A 129 11.53 -18.83 10.11
N TRP A 130 10.48 -18.60 10.91
CA TRP A 130 9.49 -17.55 10.65
C TRP A 130 9.05 -16.87 11.95
N ASP A 131 8.27 -15.80 11.82
CA ASP A 131 7.61 -15.08 12.92
C ASP A 131 8.55 -14.74 14.07
N GLN A 132 9.77 -14.36 13.71
CA GLN A 132 10.79 -13.96 14.66
C GLN A 132 10.37 -12.70 15.41
N LYS A 133 10.59 -12.69 16.73
CA LYS A 133 10.20 -11.56 17.58
C LYS A 133 11.17 -11.39 18.73
N VAL A 134 11.46 -10.14 19.06
CA VAL A 134 12.10 -9.75 20.32
C VAL A 134 11.20 -8.80 21.10
N THR A 135 11.10 -9.00 22.41
CA THR A 135 10.32 -8.14 23.32
C THR A 135 11.10 -7.88 24.62
N PRO A 136 11.23 -6.61 25.08
CA PRO A 136 10.83 -5.38 24.38
C PRO A 136 11.72 -5.11 23.15
N ARG A 137 11.22 -4.33 22.17
CA ARG A 137 12.02 -3.90 21.01
C ARG A 137 12.97 -2.73 21.32
N LYS A 138 12.79 -2.10 22.49
CA LYS A 138 13.61 -1.00 22.99
C LYS A 138 14.09 -1.31 24.39
N GLY A 139 15.33 -0.97 24.67
CA GLY A 139 15.91 -1.08 25.99
C GLY A 139 17.44 -0.95 25.94
N SER A 140 18.03 -1.02 27.12
CA SER A 140 19.45 -0.99 27.38
C SER A 140 20.04 -2.40 27.53
N ASN A 141 21.32 -2.47 27.86
CA ASN A 141 22.01 -3.69 28.26
C ASN A 141 21.57 -4.21 29.65
N GLU A 142 20.94 -3.37 30.48
CA GLU A 142 20.38 -3.73 31.79
C GLU A 142 19.01 -4.41 31.69
N ASP A 143 18.31 -4.22 30.58
CA ASP A 143 16.98 -4.78 30.34
C ASP A 143 17.01 -6.28 30.01
N ARG A 144 15.87 -6.92 30.21
CA ARG A 144 15.67 -8.36 29.94
C ARG A 144 14.80 -8.55 28.71
N TYR A 145 15.31 -9.35 27.79
CA TYR A 145 14.68 -9.60 26.50
C TYR A 145 14.16 -11.02 26.40
N GLN A 146 13.11 -11.16 25.59
CA GLN A 146 12.53 -12.41 25.19
C GLN A 146 12.60 -12.53 23.67
N TYR A 147 13.24 -13.58 23.18
CA TYR A 147 13.36 -13.91 21.76
C TYR A 147 12.49 -15.12 21.46
N GLU A 148 11.75 -15.05 20.37
CA GLU A 148 10.88 -16.11 19.88
C GLU A 148 11.09 -16.30 18.38
N VAL A 149 11.04 -17.55 17.92
CA VAL A 149 11.05 -17.91 16.50
C VAL A 149 10.21 -19.16 16.29
N SER A 150 9.45 -19.19 15.20
CA SER A 150 8.78 -20.41 14.75
C SER A 150 9.72 -21.22 13.87
N VAL A 151 9.84 -22.52 14.16
CA VAL A 151 10.72 -23.46 13.47
C VAL A 151 9.89 -24.59 12.89
N LEU A 152 10.20 -24.99 11.65
CA LEU A 152 9.79 -26.26 11.08
C LEU A 152 11.02 -26.95 10.51
N SER A 153 11.22 -28.20 10.90
CA SER A 153 12.29 -29.02 10.36
C SER A 153 11.82 -30.45 10.15
N THR A 154 12.39 -31.14 9.19
CA THR A 154 12.10 -32.56 8.89
C THR A 154 12.85 -33.53 9.81
N VAL A 155 13.69 -33.01 10.69
CA VAL A 155 14.55 -33.77 11.61
C VAL A 155 14.65 -33.04 12.94
N GLN A 156 14.96 -33.76 14.01
CA GLN A 156 15.26 -33.12 15.29
C GLN A 156 16.55 -32.29 15.18
N ASP A 157 16.56 -31.15 15.87
CA ASP A 157 17.73 -30.27 15.88
C ASP A 157 17.83 -29.47 17.18
N ASN A 158 19.04 -28.98 17.48
CA ASN A 158 19.32 -28.08 18.57
C ASN A 158 19.55 -26.69 18.02
N ILE A 159 18.53 -25.84 18.12
CA ILE A 159 18.56 -24.48 17.60
C ILE A 159 19.17 -23.57 18.65
N THR A 160 20.21 -22.84 18.26
CA THR A 160 20.90 -21.89 19.13
C THR A 160 20.47 -20.46 18.82
N LEU A 161 20.37 -19.65 19.89
CA LEU A 161 20.23 -18.21 19.79
C LEU A 161 21.58 -17.57 20.12
N GLU A 162 22.05 -16.73 19.22
CA GLU A 162 23.21 -15.88 19.46
C GLU A 162 22.85 -14.41 19.27
N VAL A 163 23.43 -13.54 20.09
CA VAL A 163 23.17 -12.09 20.08
C VAL A 163 24.47 -11.33 19.89
N GLY A 164 24.43 -10.19 19.20
CA GLY A 164 25.60 -9.36 18.95
C GLY A 164 25.25 -7.86 18.97
N PRO A 165 26.26 -6.98 19.13
CA PRO A 165 26.04 -5.53 19.18
C PRO A 165 25.63 -4.95 17.82
N SER A 166 25.79 -5.71 16.74
CA SER A 166 25.41 -5.35 15.37
C SER A 166 25.24 -6.61 14.51
N ARG A 167 24.72 -6.48 13.28
CA ARG A 167 24.60 -7.58 12.31
C ARG A 167 25.96 -8.20 11.89
N SER A 168 27.07 -7.53 12.13
CA SER A 168 28.43 -8.07 11.90
C SER A 168 28.99 -8.85 13.09
N GLY A 169 28.28 -8.91 14.22
CA GLY A 169 28.79 -9.47 15.46
C GLY A 169 29.70 -8.49 16.22
N PRO A 170 30.59 -8.97 17.12
CA PRO A 170 30.79 -10.38 17.49
C PRO A 170 29.53 -11.02 18.09
N TRP A 171 29.40 -12.34 17.93
CA TRP A 171 28.22 -13.09 18.38
C TRP A 171 28.48 -13.80 19.71
N THR A 172 27.53 -13.70 20.62
CA THR A 172 27.53 -14.33 21.94
C THR A 172 26.39 -15.33 22.02
N LEU A 173 26.72 -16.60 22.29
CA LEU A 173 25.73 -17.65 22.52
C LEU A 173 24.90 -17.37 23.77
N VAL A 174 23.58 -17.31 23.61
CA VAL A 174 22.63 -17.08 24.70
C VAL A 174 22.10 -18.39 25.26
N GLY A 175 21.78 -19.34 24.37
CA GLY A 175 21.21 -20.61 24.78
C GLY A 175 20.77 -21.45 23.60
N THR A 176 20.42 -22.70 23.90
CA THR A 176 19.99 -23.71 22.92
C THR A 176 18.61 -24.21 23.29
N GLN A 177 17.75 -24.39 22.29
CA GLN A 177 16.43 -24.99 22.41
C GLN A 177 16.32 -26.18 21.46
N ALA A 178 15.78 -27.29 21.96
CA ALA A 178 15.59 -28.48 21.14
C ALA A 178 14.30 -28.39 20.33
N TYR A 179 14.41 -28.58 19.02
CA TYR A 179 13.29 -28.88 18.14
C TYR A 179 13.05 -30.40 18.15
N THR A 180 11.95 -30.83 18.75
CA THR A 180 11.76 -32.24 19.17
C THR A 180 10.81 -33.03 18.29
N THR A 181 9.94 -32.37 17.52
CA THR A 181 8.88 -33.04 16.74
C THR A 181 8.98 -32.65 15.26
N PRO A 182 9.70 -33.45 14.45
CA PRO A 182 9.80 -33.26 13.01
C PRO A 182 8.45 -33.09 12.31
N GLY A 183 8.41 -32.23 11.30
CA GLY A 183 7.23 -31.98 10.47
C GLY A 183 6.13 -31.15 11.15
N ILE A 184 6.30 -30.81 12.44
CA ILE A 184 5.36 -29.95 13.16
C ILE A 184 6.03 -28.63 13.49
N ARG A 185 5.31 -27.53 13.22
CA ARG A 185 5.77 -26.19 13.58
C ARG A 185 5.83 -26.04 15.10
N GLN A 186 6.99 -25.67 15.62
CA GLN A 186 7.24 -25.41 17.04
C GLN A 186 7.71 -23.97 17.24
N ILE A 187 7.28 -23.32 18.33
CA ILE A 187 7.78 -22.00 18.71
C ILE A 187 8.88 -22.21 19.75
N LEU A 188 10.10 -21.79 19.42
CA LEU A 188 11.22 -21.79 20.34
C LEU A 188 11.36 -20.42 20.99
N LYS A 189 11.64 -20.42 22.29
CA LYS A 189 11.63 -19.23 23.13
C LYS A 189 12.85 -19.18 24.05
N TRP A 190 13.51 -18.03 24.07
CA TRP A 190 14.57 -17.71 25.02
C TRP A 190 14.11 -16.50 25.84
N SER A 191 13.94 -16.69 27.14
CA SER A 191 13.42 -15.68 28.06
C SER A 191 14.53 -15.16 28.97
N ASN A 192 14.34 -13.94 29.49
CA ASN A 192 15.24 -13.32 30.46
C ASN A 192 16.68 -13.11 29.97
N VAL A 193 16.84 -12.90 28.66
CA VAL A 193 18.13 -12.71 28.00
C VAL A 193 18.64 -11.30 28.33
N SER A 194 19.82 -11.20 28.95
CA SER A 194 20.56 -9.94 29.08
C SER A 194 21.59 -9.80 27.97
N LEU A 195 21.79 -8.57 27.50
CA LEU A 195 22.81 -8.27 26.49
C LEU A 195 24.05 -7.74 27.21
N GLY A 196 25.09 -8.56 27.33
CA GLY A 196 26.34 -8.21 28.03
C GLY A 196 27.27 -7.28 27.26
N PHE A 197 26.73 -6.42 26.41
CA PHE A 197 27.46 -5.49 25.56
C PHE A 197 26.63 -4.22 25.33
N ASP A 198 27.32 -3.13 25.01
CA ASP A 198 26.67 -1.90 24.57
C ASP A 198 26.27 -2.02 23.10
N PHE A 199 25.12 -1.45 22.75
CA PHE A 199 24.60 -1.47 21.39
C PHE A 199 23.74 -0.24 21.14
N ASP A 200 23.72 0.21 19.89
CA ASP A 200 22.69 1.15 19.40
C ASP A 200 21.51 0.37 18.80
N SER A 201 21.83 -0.62 17.96
CA SER A 201 20.89 -1.56 17.37
C SER A 201 21.52 -2.95 17.40
N ALA A 202 21.16 -3.75 18.41
CA ALA A 202 21.65 -5.11 18.50
C ALA A 202 21.12 -5.96 17.34
N ALA A 203 21.74 -7.11 17.13
CA ALA A 203 21.26 -8.13 16.22
C ALA A 203 21.22 -9.47 16.95
N TYR A 204 20.44 -10.40 16.41
CA TYR A 204 20.49 -11.79 16.84
C TYR A 204 20.47 -12.71 15.63
N ARG A 205 20.99 -13.91 15.81
CA ARG A 205 20.91 -14.96 14.81
C ARG A 205 20.40 -16.25 15.42
N ILE A 206 19.60 -16.93 14.63
CA ILE A 206 19.11 -18.28 14.93
C ILE A 206 19.97 -19.23 14.10
N CYS A 207 20.60 -20.18 14.80
CA CYS A 207 21.60 -21.08 14.27
C CYS A 207 21.17 -22.52 14.53
N GLY A 208 20.66 -23.19 13.50
CA GLY A 208 20.50 -24.64 13.41
C GLY A 208 21.39 -25.19 12.29
N ARG A 209 20.85 -26.06 11.44
CA ARG A 209 21.47 -26.41 10.16
C ARG A 209 21.47 -25.25 9.17
N LYS A 210 20.53 -24.32 9.31
CA LYS A 210 20.51 -23.02 8.63
C LYS A 210 20.80 -21.90 9.64
N GLN A 211 21.41 -20.82 9.15
CA GLN A 211 21.63 -19.61 9.93
C GLN A 211 20.79 -18.47 9.33
N MET A 212 20.06 -17.74 10.18
CA MET A 212 19.36 -16.51 9.80
C MET A 212 19.63 -15.40 10.81
N ILE A 213 19.89 -14.18 10.31
CA ILE A 213 20.19 -12.99 11.11
C ILE A 213 18.99 -12.06 11.10
N PHE A 214 18.70 -11.44 12.24
CA PHE A 214 17.56 -10.56 12.45
C PHE A 214 17.93 -9.33 13.29
N ASP A 215 17.09 -8.30 13.25
CA ASP A 215 17.24 -7.09 14.08
C ASP A 215 16.83 -7.39 15.52
N GLY A 216 17.74 -7.11 16.46
CA GLY A 216 17.51 -7.22 17.89
C GLY A 216 16.86 -5.98 18.50
N PRO A 217 16.92 -5.84 19.84
CA PRO A 217 16.46 -4.64 20.50
C PRO A 217 17.36 -3.45 20.16
N SER A 218 16.78 -2.27 20.27
CA SER A 218 17.48 -1.02 20.03
C SER A 218 17.58 -0.18 21.30
N TRP A 219 18.67 0.56 21.43
CA TRP A 219 18.82 1.55 22.49
C TRP A 219 17.69 2.59 22.39
N PRO A 220 17.27 3.25 23.46
CA PRO A 220 16.36 4.39 23.33
C PRO A 220 17.08 5.61 22.74
N VAL A 221 16.61 6.16 21.62
CA VAL A 221 17.09 7.45 21.10
C VAL A 221 16.01 8.51 21.27
N ASP A 222 16.39 9.58 21.95
CA ASP A 222 15.59 10.79 22.06
C ASP A 222 15.60 11.52 20.72
N VAL A 223 14.40 11.69 20.18
CA VAL A 223 14.13 12.40 18.92
C VAL A 223 13.04 13.42 19.17
N GLU A 224 13.41 14.69 19.04
CA GLU A 224 12.52 15.84 18.99
C GLU A 224 12.23 16.21 17.52
N TYR A 225 11.02 16.69 17.24
CA TYR A 225 10.63 17.08 15.88
C TYR A 225 9.55 18.16 15.88
N LYS A 226 9.52 19.00 14.84
CA LYS A 226 8.55 20.10 14.68
C LYS A 226 8.43 20.54 13.21
N ASN A 227 7.51 21.48 12.95
CA ASN A 227 7.38 22.18 11.67
C ASN A 227 7.22 21.24 10.46
N SER A 228 6.40 20.18 10.59
CA SER A 228 6.05 19.36 9.44
C SER A 228 5.28 20.19 8.40
N MET A 229 5.71 20.17 7.15
CA MET A 229 5.05 20.90 6.08
C MET A 229 4.96 20.05 4.82
N VAL A 230 3.95 20.33 4.00
CA VAL A 230 3.85 19.86 2.63
C VAL A 230 3.52 21.03 1.73
N SER A 231 4.08 21.06 0.53
CA SER A 231 3.77 22.06 -0.49
C SER A 231 3.85 21.46 -1.89
N PRO A 232 2.93 21.80 -2.80
CA PRO A 232 1.72 22.61 -2.58
C PRO A 232 0.66 21.89 -1.72
N ASP A 233 -0.36 22.60 -1.25
CA ASP A 233 -1.45 22.02 -0.42
C ASP A 233 -2.41 21.12 -1.23
N GLY A 234 -2.30 21.13 -2.56
CA GLY A 234 -3.08 20.26 -3.43
C GLY A 234 -2.65 20.35 -4.90
N GLY A 235 -3.13 19.38 -5.69
CA GLY A 235 -2.77 19.27 -7.10
C GLY A 235 -3.31 18.02 -7.78
N LEU A 236 -2.90 17.83 -9.04
CA LEU A 236 -3.18 16.64 -9.83
C LEU A 236 -2.29 15.46 -9.40
N SER A 237 -2.57 14.27 -9.93
CA SER A 237 -1.85 13.04 -9.58
C SER A 237 -0.33 13.08 -9.85
N ASP A 238 0.11 13.92 -10.79
CA ASP A 238 1.52 14.12 -11.16
C ASP A 238 2.11 15.44 -10.63
N THR A 239 1.39 16.13 -9.75
CA THR A 239 1.92 17.34 -9.11
C THR A 239 3.06 16.95 -8.17
N PRO A 240 4.26 17.53 -8.32
CA PRO A 240 5.39 17.21 -7.46
C PRO A 240 5.20 17.86 -6.08
N PHE A 241 4.94 17.05 -5.05
CA PHE A 241 4.83 17.53 -3.68
C PHE A 241 6.16 17.43 -2.94
N SER A 242 6.47 18.44 -2.14
CA SER A 242 7.63 18.49 -1.26
C SER A 242 7.19 18.42 0.20
N TYR A 243 7.76 17.49 0.95
CA TYR A 243 7.51 17.29 2.37
C TYR A 243 8.75 17.66 3.17
N SER A 244 8.57 18.25 4.35
CA SER A 244 9.68 18.55 5.25
C SER A 244 9.33 18.38 6.72
N ILE A 245 10.35 18.18 7.56
CA ILE A 245 10.24 18.19 9.01
C ILE A 245 11.57 18.63 9.63
N ASP A 246 11.51 19.41 10.70
CA ASP A 246 12.68 19.72 11.52
C ASP A 246 12.89 18.61 12.55
N VAL A 247 14.11 18.07 12.63
CA VAL A 247 14.47 16.96 13.53
C VAL A 247 15.69 17.34 14.35
N LYS A 248 15.68 16.93 15.62
CA LYS A 248 16.84 16.95 16.50
C LYS A 248 16.90 15.62 17.24
N ALA A 249 18.02 14.91 17.13
CA ALA A 249 18.21 13.62 17.78
C ALA A 249 19.53 13.56 18.53
N ALA A 250 19.56 12.78 19.61
CA ALA A 250 20.76 12.56 20.42
C ALA A 250 21.82 11.68 19.74
N LYS A 251 21.49 11.05 18.62
CA LYS A 251 22.40 10.21 17.80
C LYS A 251 22.09 10.39 16.31
N ALA A 252 23.04 9.97 15.46
CA ALA A 252 22.80 9.88 14.02
C ALA A 252 21.74 8.81 13.74
N ILE A 253 20.77 9.14 12.88
CA ILE A 253 19.62 8.29 12.56
C ILE A 253 19.26 8.48 11.08
N ASP A 254 18.44 7.58 10.54
CA ASP A 254 17.74 7.86 9.29
C ASP A 254 16.28 8.21 9.59
N VAL A 255 15.74 9.19 8.89
CA VAL A 255 14.34 9.59 8.95
C VAL A 255 13.70 9.13 7.64
N GLY A 256 12.61 8.38 7.70
CA GLY A 256 11.83 7.94 6.55
C GLY A 256 10.50 8.66 6.47
N LEU A 257 10.06 8.97 5.26
CA LEU A 257 8.72 9.53 5.01
C LEU A 257 7.78 8.42 4.53
N ASN A 258 6.58 8.36 5.12
CA ASN A 258 5.50 7.48 4.67
C ASN A 258 4.27 8.30 4.30
N VAL A 259 3.79 8.17 3.07
CA VAL A 259 2.69 8.96 2.51
C VAL A 259 1.54 8.04 2.12
N TRP A 260 0.32 8.45 2.47
CA TRP A 260 -0.89 7.77 2.07
C TRP A 260 -1.16 7.97 0.58
N ASP A 261 -1.11 6.87 -0.16
CA ASP A 261 -1.45 6.80 -1.57
C ASP A 261 -2.98 6.83 -1.74
N VAL A 262 -3.47 7.91 -2.33
CA VAL A 262 -4.90 8.15 -2.52
C VAL A 262 -5.52 7.13 -3.48
N SER A 263 -4.76 6.61 -4.45
CA SER A 263 -5.23 5.60 -5.40
C SER A 263 -5.34 4.23 -4.74
N ASN A 264 -4.26 3.78 -4.11
CA ASN A 264 -4.11 2.39 -3.65
C ASN A 264 -4.53 2.18 -2.19
N LYS A 265 -4.93 3.25 -1.49
CA LYS A 265 -5.41 3.24 -0.09
C LYS A 265 -4.42 2.55 0.85
N ARG A 266 -3.13 2.87 0.72
CA ARG A 266 -2.05 2.33 1.56
C ARG A 266 -0.96 3.38 1.78
N TYR A 267 -0.20 3.23 2.85
CA TYR A 267 1.02 4.02 3.04
C TYR A 267 2.17 3.41 2.22
N ASN A 268 2.82 4.24 1.43
CA ASN A 268 4.06 3.89 0.75
C ASN A 268 5.24 4.59 1.45
N SER A 269 6.34 3.88 1.64
CA SER A 269 7.60 4.48 2.07
C SER A 269 8.25 5.16 0.88
N VAL A 270 8.49 6.47 1.01
CA VAL A 270 8.90 7.34 -0.09
C VAL A 270 10.43 7.45 -0.19
N GLY A 271 11.13 7.18 0.90
CA GLY A 271 12.58 7.25 0.98
C GLY A 271 13.05 7.68 2.37
N ARG A 272 14.35 7.57 2.60
CA ARG A 272 15.01 7.94 3.86
C ARG A 272 16.04 9.05 3.64
N GLN A 273 16.18 9.91 4.65
CA GLN A 273 17.20 10.95 4.73
C GLN A 273 18.03 10.70 5.98
N SER A 274 19.35 10.79 5.87
CA SER A 274 20.27 10.58 6.99
C SER A 274 20.46 11.87 7.79
N TYR A 275 20.19 11.80 9.09
CA TYR A 275 20.51 12.83 10.07
C TYR A 275 21.90 12.60 10.65
N ALA A 276 22.81 13.53 10.43
CA ALA A 276 24.17 13.47 10.96
C ALA A 276 24.49 14.58 11.97
N ASN A 277 23.69 15.66 12.03
CA ASN A 277 23.94 16.82 12.90
C ASN A 277 23.49 16.62 14.35
N VAL A 278 24.07 15.61 15.01
CA VAL A 278 23.70 15.17 16.36
C VAL A 278 23.55 16.33 17.35
N GLY A 279 22.39 16.39 18.02
CA GLY A 279 22.07 17.41 19.02
C GLY A 279 21.69 18.78 18.45
N GLN A 280 21.71 18.97 17.13
CA GLN A 280 21.28 20.20 16.46
C GLN A 280 19.99 19.99 15.66
N TRP A 281 19.25 21.07 15.43
CA TRP A 281 18.07 21.03 14.56
C TRP A 281 18.51 21.00 13.10
N GLU A 282 17.92 20.08 12.32
CA GLU A 282 18.13 19.94 10.89
C GLU A 282 16.79 19.72 10.18
N THR A 283 16.56 20.42 9.07
CA THR A 283 15.37 20.26 8.25
C THR A 283 15.59 19.16 7.23
N MET A 284 14.81 18.08 7.33
CA MET A 284 14.77 17.00 6.36
C MET A 284 13.75 17.30 5.28
N VAL A 285 14.09 17.03 4.00
CA VAL A 285 13.24 17.34 2.85
C VAL A 285 13.16 16.17 1.88
N TRP A 286 11.94 15.85 1.43
CA TRP A 286 11.65 14.92 0.34
C TRP A 286 10.93 15.69 -0.75
N LYS A 287 11.44 15.62 -1.98
CA LYS A 287 10.93 16.39 -3.14
C LYS A 287 10.38 15.45 -4.19
N ASP A 288 9.49 15.98 -5.03
CA ASP A 288 8.93 15.30 -6.21
C ASP A 288 8.15 14.02 -5.85
N ILE A 289 7.37 14.10 -4.76
CA ILE A 289 6.61 12.98 -4.23
C ILE A 289 5.18 13.00 -4.76
N ASN A 290 4.75 11.89 -5.34
CA ASN A 290 3.40 11.75 -5.88
C ASN A 290 2.55 10.85 -4.96
N PRO A 291 1.55 11.40 -4.25
CA PRO A 291 0.66 10.65 -3.36
C PRO A 291 -0.45 9.90 -4.11
N SER A 292 -0.33 9.76 -5.43
CA SER A 292 -1.29 9.07 -6.30
C SER A 292 -0.55 8.53 -7.51
N SER A 293 -0.96 7.36 -7.99
CA SER A 293 -0.49 6.78 -9.25
C SER A 293 -1.52 6.87 -10.38
N SER A 294 -2.75 7.31 -10.08
CA SER A 294 -3.85 7.37 -11.03
C SER A 294 -4.39 8.78 -11.22
N ALA A 295 -4.60 9.15 -12.49
CA ALA A 295 -5.18 10.41 -12.94
C ALA A 295 -6.61 10.66 -12.42
N GLU A 296 -7.35 9.59 -12.12
CA GLU A 296 -8.73 9.65 -11.62
C GLU A 296 -8.80 9.85 -10.10
N SER A 297 -7.67 9.77 -9.40
CA SER A 297 -7.65 9.81 -7.95
C SER A 297 -8.07 11.17 -7.43
N SER A 298 -9.04 11.17 -6.51
CA SER A 298 -9.46 12.35 -5.78
C SER A 298 -9.57 12.03 -4.29
N GLY A 299 -9.06 12.92 -3.45
CA GLY A 299 -9.14 12.79 -1.99
C GLY A 299 -7.96 13.40 -1.25
N MET A 300 -8.06 13.39 0.08
CA MET A 300 -7.00 13.88 0.97
C MET A 300 -5.95 12.79 1.20
N SER A 301 -4.68 13.17 1.07
CA SER A 301 -3.56 12.38 1.56
C SER A 301 -3.21 12.80 3.01
N ASN A 302 -2.43 11.97 3.68
CA ASN A 302 -1.83 12.23 4.99
C ASN A 302 -0.49 11.49 5.07
N TYR A 303 0.32 11.81 6.07
CA TYR A 303 1.67 11.26 6.18
C TYR A 303 2.17 11.21 7.62
N TYR A 304 3.25 10.45 7.82
CA TYR A 304 4.01 10.39 9.07
C TYR A 304 5.48 10.08 8.79
N PHE A 305 6.33 10.34 9.77
CA PHE A 305 7.76 10.05 9.69
C PHE A 305 8.14 8.86 10.57
N SER A 306 9.05 8.04 10.06
CA SER A 306 9.64 6.89 10.74
C SER A 306 11.10 7.18 11.07
N PHE A 307 11.57 6.75 12.23
CA PHE A 307 12.95 6.94 12.69
C PHE A 307 13.66 5.59 12.76
N TYR A 308 14.86 5.53 12.19
CA TYR A 308 15.65 4.31 12.02
C TYR A 308 17.05 4.51 12.58
N TYR A 309 17.65 3.45 13.12
CA TYR A 309 19.10 3.39 13.22
C TYR A 309 19.70 3.31 11.83
N GLN A 310 20.87 3.91 11.64
CA GLN A 310 21.58 3.79 10.38
C GLN A 310 21.84 2.30 10.07
N GLY A 311 21.40 1.86 8.89
CA GLY A 311 21.52 0.47 8.45
C GLY A 311 20.45 -0.50 9.00
N SER A 312 19.50 -0.05 9.81
CA SER A 312 18.36 -0.88 10.25
C SER A 312 17.25 -0.92 9.20
N ASP A 313 16.69 -2.10 8.97
CA ASP A 313 15.53 -2.25 8.08
C ASP A 313 14.25 -1.71 8.73
N ASN A 314 14.13 -1.86 10.05
CA ASN A 314 12.94 -1.53 10.82
C ASN A 314 13.06 -0.20 11.55
N PRO A 315 12.00 0.63 11.60
CA PRO A 315 12.02 1.85 12.39
C PRO A 315 11.94 1.51 13.87
N PHE A 316 12.70 2.23 14.69
CA PHE A 316 12.56 2.13 16.13
C PHE A 316 11.36 2.95 16.63
N SER A 317 10.93 3.99 15.92
CA SER A 317 9.70 4.71 16.29
C SER A 317 9.11 5.49 15.12
N THR A 318 7.87 5.93 15.23
CA THR A 318 7.25 6.85 14.28
C THR A 318 6.65 8.07 14.97
N THR A 319 6.42 9.16 14.22
CA THR A 319 5.68 10.32 14.73
C THR A 319 4.23 9.96 15.06
N TYR A 320 3.64 8.99 14.37
CA TYR A 320 2.30 8.48 14.66
C TYR A 320 2.25 7.76 16.00
N GLU A 321 3.18 6.84 16.28
CA GLU A 321 3.25 6.14 17.58
C GLU A 321 3.41 7.11 18.75
N LYS A 322 4.19 8.18 18.55
CA LYS A 322 4.48 9.18 19.58
C LYS A 322 3.32 10.16 19.83
N THR A 323 2.49 10.45 18.82
CA THR A 323 1.45 11.50 18.90
C THR A 323 0.02 10.99 18.76
N GLY A 324 -0.17 9.77 18.27
CA GLY A 324 -1.46 9.21 17.87
C GLY A 324 -2.10 9.86 16.65
N LYS A 325 -1.39 10.74 15.91
CA LYS A 325 -1.94 11.55 14.82
C LYS A 325 -1.10 11.48 13.55
N TYR A 326 -1.77 11.55 12.41
CA TYR A 326 -1.14 11.76 11.11
C TYR A 326 -1.08 13.25 10.79
N TYR A 327 -0.08 13.66 10.02
CA TYR A 327 -0.03 15.01 9.46
C TYR A 327 -0.93 15.12 8.24
N SER A 328 -1.62 16.25 8.10
CA SER A 328 -2.45 16.55 6.93
C SER A 328 -1.58 16.68 5.69
N GLY A 329 -1.83 15.84 4.70
CA GLY A 329 -1.16 15.87 3.40
C GLY A 329 -1.92 16.71 2.38
N PRO A 330 -1.47 16.69 1.12
CA PRO A 330 -2.08 17.47 0.06
C PRO A 330 -3.43 16.88 -0.38
N ALA A 331 -4.29 17.74 -0.92
CA ALA A 331 -5.50 17.35 -1.63
C ALA A 331 -5.15 16.93 -3.07
N VAL A 332 -5.37 15.67 -3.41
CA VAL A 332 -5.26 15.19 -4.79
C VAL A 332 -6.61 15.34 -5.46
N VAL A 333 -6.64 15.94 -6.65
CA VAL A 333 -7.86 16.11 -7.45
C VAL A 333 -7.67 15.55 -8.85
N ALA A 334 -8.73 14.96 -9.42
CA ALA A 334 -8.72 14.51 -10.82
C ALA A 334 -8.85 15.68 -11.81
N VAL A 335 -9.56 16.74 -11.39
CA VAL A 335 -9.80 17.94 -12.18
C VAL A 335 -9.55 19.17 -11.31
N ASN A 336 -8.68 20.05 -11.78
CA ASN A 336 -8.42 21.35 -11.18
C ASN A 336 -8.99 22.44 -12.09
N LEU A 337 -9.68 23.42 -11.52
CA LEU A 337 -10.34 24.50 -12.25
C LEU A 337 -9.60 25.81 -12.03
N ARG A 338 -9.33 26.54 -13.12
CA ARG A 338 -8.69 27.85 -13.09
C ARG A 338 -9.44 28.87 -13.93
N ASN A 339 -9.18 30.15 -13.69
CA ASN A 339 -9.66 31.26 -14.50
C ASN A 339 -11.18 31.19 -14.77
N TRP A 340 -11.97 30.88 -13.74
CA TRP A 340 -13.42 30.91 -13.86
C TRP A 340 -13.89 32.35 -14.04
N THR A 341 -14.82 32.57 -14.95
CA THR A 341 -15.39 33.90 -15.21
C THR A 341 -16.87 33.79 -15.52
N VAL A 342 -17.61 34.87 -15.20
CA VAL A 342 -18.99 35.07 -15.63
C VAL A 342 -19.11 36.43 -16.30
N SER A 343 -19.83 36.51 -17.41
CA SER A 343 -20.08 37.76 -18.15
C SER A 343 -21.50 37.81 -18.69
N PRO A 344 -22.24 38.93 -18.56
CA PRO A 344 -21.83 40.16 -17.88
C PRO A 344 -21.75 39.99 -16.35
N LEU A 345 -21.00 40.85 -15.66
CA LEU A 345 -20.86 40.77 -14.21
C LEU A 345 -22.13 41.21 -13.45
N ASN A 346 -22.99 42.01 -14.08
CA ASN A 346 -24.21 42.56 -13.50
C ASN A 346 -25.38 42.45 -14.48
N GLY A 347 -26.58 42.23 -13.96
CA GLY A 347 -27.79 42.19 -14.77
C GLY A 347 -29.05 41.91 -13.95
N SER A 348 -30.09 41.49 -14.66
CA SER A 348 -31.33 40.97 -14.06
C SER A 348 -31.31 39.45 -13.99
N ALA A 349 -32.35 38.84 -13.41
CA ALA A 349 -32.57 37.40 -13.49
C ALA A 349 -32.73 36.91 -14.95
N PHE A 350 -33.21 37.78 -15.85
CA PHE A 350 -33.44 37.47 -17.26
C PHE A 350 -32.23 37.73 -18.16
N THR A 351 -31.20 38.39 -17.65
CA THR A 351 -29.98 38.64 -18.42
C THR A 351 -29.30 37.31 -18.74
N LEU A 352 -28.81 37.19 -19.99
CA LEU A 352 -28.10 36.01 -20.47
C LEU A 352 -26.63 36.08 -20.08
N TYR A 353 -26.21 35.19 -19.19
CA TYR A 353 -24.84 35.09 -18.70
C TYR A 353 -24.08 33.97 -19.39
N ASN A 354 -22.80 34.23 -19.64
CA ASN A 354 -21.84 33.26 -20.13
C ASN A 354 -20.85 32.93 -19.01
N TYR A 355 -20.74 31.66 -18.67
CA TYR A 355 -19.79 31.15 -17.68
C TYR A 355 -18.67 30.43 -18.41
N SER A 356 -17.43 30.61 -18.00
CA SER A 356 -16.31 29.85 -18.54
C SER A 356 -15.31 29.46 -17.48
N VAL A 357 -14.61 28.35 -17.69
CA VAL A 357 -13.57 27.85 -16.78
C VAL A 357 -12.49 27.13 -17.55
N LYS A 358 -11.24 27.32 -17.15
CA LYS A 358 -10.11 26.55 -17.66
C LYS A 358 -9.96 25.27 -16.86
N VAL A 359 -9.87 24.15 -17.55
CA VAL A 359 -9.78 22.81 -16.99
C VAL A 359 -8.34 22.32 -17.06
N GLU A 360 -7.77 21.99 -15.91
CA GLU A 360 -6.49 21.29 -15.80
C GLU A 360 -6.76 19.87 -15.30
N THR A 361 -6.50 18.87 -16.13
CA THR A 361 -6.71 17.46 -15.78
C THR A 361 -5.72 16.56 -16.50
N ARG A 362 -5.64 15.29 -16.05
CA ARG A 362 -4.96 14.19 -16.74
C ARG A 362 -5.93 13.18 -17.34
N LEU A 363 -7.23 13.40 -17.19
CA LEU A 363 -8.25 12.60 -17.84
C LEU A 363 -8.26 12.92 -19.34
N PRO A 364 -8.45 11.91 -20.21
CA PRO A 364 -8.57 12.13 -21.65
C PRO A 364 -9.84 12.91 -22.00
N SER A 365 -10.89 12.72 -21.22
CA SER A 365 -12.17 13.41 -21.36
C SER A 365 -12.87 13.47 -20.00
N CYS A 366 -13.60 14.54 -19.72
CA CYS A 366 -14.46 14.62 -18.54
C CYS A 366 -15.64 15.58 -18.77
N ASP A 367 -16.78 15.24 -18.18
CA ASP A 367 -17.99 16.05 -18.24
C ASP A 367 -18.09 16.92 -16.99
N ILE A 368 -18.15 18.24 -17.19
CA ILE A 368 -18.31 19.20 -16.10
C ILE A 368 -19.71 19.77 -16.18
N GLU A 369 -20.43 19.75 -15.06
CA GLU A 369 -21.76 20.36 -14.93
C GLU A 369 -21.64 21.75 -14.31
N LEU A 370 -22.41 22.71 -14.83
CA LEU A 370 -22.60 24.02 -14.21
C LEU A 370 -23.92 24.03 -13.45
N GLN A 371 -23.88 24.45 -12.18
CA GLN A 371 -25.08 24.76 -11.42
C GLN A 371 -25.04 26.19 -10.91
N THR A 372 -26.20 26.85 -10.86
CA THR A 372 -26.36 28.22 -10.35
C THR A 372 -27.40 28.26 -9.24
N ALA A 373 -27.28 29.23 -8.35
CA ALA A 373 -28.26 29.53 -7.31
C ALA A 373 -28.50 31.05 -7.28
N PRO A 374 -29.77 31.51 -7.16
CA PRO A 374 -30.08 32.93 -7.05
C PRO A 374 -29.52 33.53 -5.74
N PRO A 375 -29.52 34.88 -5.59
CA PRO A 375 -29.01 35.52 -4.39
C PRO A 375 -29.73 35.04 -3.11
N ASN A 376 -28.96 34.49 -2.17
CA ASN A 376 -29.46 33.84 -0.93
C ASN A 376 -30.26 32.55 -1.15
N GLY A 377 -30.31 32.03 -2.38
CA GLY A 377 -30.94 30.75 -2.69
C GLY A 377 -30.14 29.56 -2.16
N GLU A 378 -30.82 28.62 -1.52
CA GLU A 378 -30.23 27.34 -1.09
C GLU A 378 -30.35 26.24 -2.17
N VAL A 379 -31.20 26.48 -3.17
CA VAL A 379 -31.48 25.55 -4.28
C VAL A 379 -30.53 25.81 -5.44
N TRP A 380 -29.93 24.73 -5.95
CA TRP A 380 -29.03 24.76 -7.10
C TRP A 380 -29.73 24.23 -8.34
N THR A 381 -29.73 25.03 -9.40
CA THR A 381 -30.32 24.70 -10.70
C THR A 381 -29.22 24.28 -11.68
N ASN A 382 -29.40 23.14 -12.35
CA ASN A 382 -28.49 22.66 -13.39
C ASN A 382 -28.65 23.50 -14.67
N GLN A 383 -27.54 24.02 -15.18
CA GLN A 383 -27.44 24.89 -16.36
C GLN A 383 -26.77 24.20 -17.55
N GLY A 384 -26.60 22.88 -17.47
CA GLY A 384 -26.06 22.02 -18.51
C GLY A 384 -24.64 21.53 -18.24
N THR A 385 -24.22 20.61 -19.10
CA THR A 385 -22.93 19.92 -19.01
C THR A 385 -22.07 20.28 -20.21
N ALA A 386 -20.79 20.54 -19.98
CA ALA A 386 -19.79 20.74 -21.02
C ALA A 386 -18.70 19.68 -20.91
N THR A 387 -18.36 19.07 -22.04
CA THR A 387 -17.35 18.01 -22.13
C THR A 387 -15.98 18.60 -22.45
N TYR A 388 -15.00 18.34 -21.58
CA TYR A 388 -13.59 18.49 -21.89
C TYR A 388 -13.13 17.28 -22.70
N SER A 389 -12.44 17.50 -23.82
CA SER A 389 -11.97 16.45 -24.75
C SER A 389 -10.48 16.56 -25.10
N GLY A 390 -9.67 17.19 -24.23
CA GLY A 390 -8.23 17.36 -24.42
C GLY A 390 -7.81 18.52 -25.34
N GLY A 391 -8.66 18.91 -26.31
CA GLY A 391 -8.39 20.02 -27.23
C GLY A 391 -8.91 21.40 -26.80
N ASN A 392 -9.97 21.42 -25.99
CA ASN A 392 -10.57 22.65 -25.46
C ASN A 392 -10.23 22.78 -23.97
N ASP A 393 -9.21 23.57 -23.65
CA ASP A 393 -8.81 23.83 -22.26
C ASP A 393 -9.82 24.69 -21.51
N THR A 394 -10.70 25.39 -22.23
CA THR A 394 -11.70 26.31 -21.67
C THR A 394 -13.10 25.83 -22.03
N LEU A 395 -13.89 25.50 -21.01
CA LEU A 395 -15.31 25.17 -21.17
C LEU A 395 -16.16 26.43 -21.03
N VAL A 396 -17.25 26.52 -21.80
CA VAL A 396 -18.14 27.69 -21.82
C VAL A 396 -19.60 27.26 -21.83
N TRP A 397 -20.39 27.78 -20.90
CA TRP A 397 -21.84 27.70 -20.86
C TRP A 397 -22.40 29.04 -21.28
N LYS A 398 -23.23 29.05 -22.32
CA LYS A 398 -23.75 30.30 -22.91
C LYS A 398 -25.22 30.46 -22.60
N ASN A 399 -25.65 31.72 -22.54
CA ASN A 399 -27.06 32.10 -22.42
C ASN A 399 -27.76 31.50 -21.19
N VAL A 400 -27.05 31.45 -20.06
CA VAL A 400 -27.59 31.00 -18.78
C VAL A 400 -28.37 32.15 -18.14
N SER A 401 -29.60 31.90 -17.71
CA SER A 401 -30.43 32.86 -16.98
C SER A 401 -30.94 32.26 -15.67
N PHE A 402 -31.47 33.10 -14.79
CA PHE A 402 -32.07 32.66 -13.53
C PHE A 402 -33.59 32.64 -13.66
N ASP A 403 -34.21 31.64 -13.04
CA ASP A 403 -35.65 31.67 -12.82
C ASP A 403 -35.95 32.61 -11.64
N PRO A 404 -36.77 33.65 -11.83
CA PRO A 404 -37.07 34.60 -10.78
C PRO A 404 -38.09 34.01 -9.80
N GLU A 405 -37.63 33.54 -8.64
CA GLU A 405 -38.53 33.13 -7.55
C GLU A 405 -38.87 34.29 -6.58
N GLY A 406 -38.30 35.50 -6.79
CA GLY A 406 -38.61 36.67 -5.97
C GLY A 406 -37.91 37.97 -6.39
N ASP A 407 -38.02 39.00 -5.52
CA ASP A 407 -37.38 40.32 -5.65
C ASP A 407 -35.87 40.30 -5.27
N GLU A 408 -35.21 39.15 -5.42
CA GLU A 408 -33.89 38.89 -4.83
C GLU A 408 -32.77 39.61 -5.59
N LEU A 409 -32.27 40.67 -4.96
CA LEU A 409 -31.09 41.40 -5.39
C LEU A 409 -29.86 40.92 -4.60
N GLY A 410 -28.72 40.84 -5.27
CA GLY A 410 -27.47 40.45 -4.64
C GLY A 410 -26.59 39.61 -5.54
N ASN A 411 -25.59 38.96 -4.95
CA ASN A 411 -24.72 38.08 -5.71
C ASN A 411 -25.36 36.69 -5.81
N ALA A 412 -25.57 36.23 -7.04
CA ALA A 412 -25.83 34.83 -7.29
C ALA A 412 -24.58 33.99 -6.99
N SER A 413 -24.76 32.67 -6.92
CA SER A 413 -23.65 31.72 -6.77
C SER A 413 -23.66 30.73 -7.92
N TYR A 414 -22.49 30.20 -8.26
CA TYR A 414 -22.35 29.11 -9.22
C TYR A 414 -21.31 28.11 -8.75
N ARG A 415 -21.45 26.86 -9.18
CA ARG A 415 -20.50 25.79 -8.87
C ARG A 415 -20.33 24.87 -10.07
N PHE A 416 -19.15 24.27 -10.14
CA PHE A 416 -18.85 23.24 -11.13
C PHE A 416 -18.81 21.87 -10.47
N LEU A 417 -19.35 20.85 -11.15
CA LEU A 417 -19.38 19.49 -10.65
C LEU A 417 -18.79 18.50 -11.66
N LEU A 418 -18.18 17.44 -11.14
CA LEU A 418 -17.81 16.24 -11.89
C LEU A 418 -18.60 15.06 -11.27
N GLY A 419 -19.67 14.62 -11.94
CA GLY A 419 -20.66 13.76 -11.31
C GLY A 419 -21.25 14.43 -10.06
N ASP A 420 -21.17 13.77 -8.90
CA ASP A 420 -21.65 14.32 -7.62
C ASP A 420 -20.60 15.18 -6.88
N MET A 421 -19.37 15.25 -7.39
CA MET A 421 -18.28 15.96 -6.72
C MET A 421 -18.29 17.45 -7.09
N VAL A 422 -18.45 18.33 -6.10
CA VAL A 422 -18.28 19.77 -6.28
C VAL A 422 -16.80 20.12 -6.41
N LEU A 423 -16.40 20.63 -7.58
CA LEU A 423 -15.03 21.03 -7.88
C LEU A 423 -14.68 22.42 -7.34
N GLY A 424 -15.69 23.28 -7.16
CA GLY A 424 -15.53 24.61 -6.58
C GLY A 424 -16.84 25.40 -6.55
N LYS A 425 -16.95 26.36 -5.63
CA LYS A 425 -18.08 27.28 -5.50
C LYS A 425 -17.58 28.72 -5.66
N TYR A 426 -18.31 29.50 -6.44
CA TYR A 426 -17.90 30.84 -6.86
C TYR A 426 -19.08 31.80 -6.77
N VAL A 427 -18.76 33.09 -6.68
CA VAL A 427 -19.73 34.17 -6.53
C VAL A 427 -19.89 34.91 -7.85
N GLY A 428 -21.14 35.25 -8.19
CA GLY A 428 -21.52 36.00 -9.38
C GLY A 428 -22.51 35.24 -10.27
N PRO A 429 -23.19 35.94 -11.19
CA PRO A 429 -23.18 37.38 -11.42
C PRO A 429 -23.95 38.12 -10.32
N LYS A 430 -23.85 39.45 -10.29
CA LYS A 430 -24.66 40.28 -9.41
C LYS A 430 -26.01 40.58 -10.07
N ILE A 431 -27.09 40.07 -9.47
CA ILE A 431 -28.45 40.47 -9.82
C ILE A 431 -28.73 41.79 -9.13
N ASP A 432 -28.77 42.86 -9.92
CA ASP A 432 -28.93 44.22 -9.40
C ASP A 432 -30.13 44.96 -10.01
N VAL A 433 -30.98 44.26 -10.74
CA VAL A 433 -32.26 44.73 -11.26
C VAL A 433 -33.34 43.70 -10.95
N ALA A 434 -34.41 44.14 -10.28
CA ALA A 434 -35.59 43.34 -10.00
C ALA A 434 -36.83 43.97 -10.64
N PHE A 435 -37.77 43.12 -11.05
CA PHE A 435 -39.02 43.48 -11.70
C PHE A 435 -40.19 42.85 -10.94
N ARG A 436 -41.25 43.63 -10.68
CA ARG A 436 -42.48 43.12 -10.07
C ARG A 436 -43.72 43.90 -10.52
N ASP A 437 -44.89 43.41 -10.11
CA ASP A 437 -46.18 44.05 -10.37
C ASP A 437 -46.39 44.36 -11.86
N LEU A 438 -46.19 43.35 -12.72
CA LEU A 438 -46.51 43.48 -14.13
C LEU A 438 -48.02 43.69 -14.30
N LEU A 439 -48.39 44.86 -14.82
CA LEU A 439 -49.78 45.24 -15.09
C LEU A 439 -49.93 45.63 -16.56
N TYR A 440 -51.10 45.34 -17.12
CA TYR A 440 -51.45 45.81 -18.45
C TYR A 440 -52.92 46.24 -18.50
N SER A 441 -53.17 47.32 -19.25
CA SER A 441 -54.53 47.85 -19.43
C SER A 441 -54.79 48.17 -20.90
N ARG A 442 -55.92 47.69 -21.42
CA ARG A 442 -56.37 47.98 -22.78
C ARG A 442 -56.77 49.45 -22.93
N ILE A 443 -56.40 50.08 -24.04
CA ILE A 443 -56.73 51.47 -24.35
C ILE A 443 -58.09 51.50 -25.07
N GLY A 444 -59.14 51.81 -24.33
CA GLY A 444 -60.51 51.88 -24.86
C GLY A 444 -60.93 50.60 -25.60
N ASN A 445 -61.48 50.75 -26.80
CA ASN A 445 -61.89 49.63 -27.67
C ASN A 445 -60.86 49.29 -28.77
N THR A 446 -59.58 49.60 -28.55
CA THR A 446 -58.51 49.34 -29.54
C THR A 446 -57.70 48.09 -29.17
N ASP A 447 -56.93 47.54 -30.10
CA ASP A 447 -55.99 46.44 -29.81
C ASP A 447 -54.64 46.94 -29.28
N ARG A 448 -54.67 48.06 -28.54
CA ARG A 448 -53.50 48.71 -27.93
C ARG A 448 -53.56 48.64 -26.41
N PHE A 449 -52.40 48.49 -25.79
CA PHE A 449 -52.22 48.26 -24.37
C PHE A 449 -51.16 49.20 -23.78
N ASP A 450 -51.39 49.64 -22.55
CA ASP A 450 -50.36 50.24 -21.71
C ASP A 450 -49.80 49.14 -20.81
N TYR A 451 -48.49 48.90 -20.90
CA TYR A 451 -47.76 47.94 -20.07
C TYR A 451 -47.00 48.66 -18.96
N LYS A 452 -47.08 48.14 -17.74
CA LYS A 452 -46.46 48.72 -16.55
C LYS A 452 -45.70 47.67 -15.77
N VAL A 453 -44.56 48.04 -15.22
CA VAL A 453 -43.80 47.21 -14.28
C VAL A 453 -43.12 48.10 -13.26
N LYS A 454 -43.00 47.61 -12.02
CA LYS A 454 -42.14 48.25 -11.02
C LYS A 454 -40.74 47.68 -11.16
N VAL A 455 -39.76 48.58 -11.29
CA VAL A 455 -38.34 48.27 -11.39
C VAL A 455 -37.64 48.77 -10.13
N LYS A 456 -36.72 47.98 -9.59
CA LYS A 456 -35.80 48.41 -8.54
C LYS A 456 -34.40 48.03 -8.94
N SER A 457 -33.47 48.98 -8.82
CA SER A 457 -32.07 48.71 -9.06
C SER A 457 -31.16 49.55 -8.17
N SER A 458 -29.98 49.00 -7.87
CA SER A 458 -28.89 49.76 -7.26
C SER A 458 -28.15 50.68 -8.23
N ARG A 459 -28.41 50.60 -9.54
CA ARG A 459 -27.79 51.43 -10.58
C ARG A 459 -28.77 52.52 -11.05
N PRO A 460 -28.38 53.81 -11.00
CA PRO A 460 -29.18 54.88 -11.59
C PRO A 460 -29.03 54.91 -13.11
N GLY A 461 -30.04 55.41 -13.81
CA GLY A 461 -29.99 55.66 -15.26
C GLY A 461 -30.07 54.41 -16.14
N LEU A 462 -30.58 53.28 -15.61
CA LEU A 462 -30.71 52.06 -16.39
C LEU A 462 -31.74 52.21 -17.51
N LYS A 463 -31.39 51.73 -18.70
CA LYS A 463 -32.29 51.60 -19.83
C LYS A 463 -32.99 50.26 -19.74
N ILE A 464 -34.31 50.29 -19.57
CA ILE A 464 -35.17 49.11 -19.53
C ILE A 464 -35.97 49.07 -20.82
N GLU A 465 -36.12 47.88 -21.39
CA GLU A 465 -36.89 47.67 -22.61
C GLU A 465 -37.95 46.58 -22.39
N LEU A 466 -39.12 46.78 -22.99
CA LEU A 466 -40.15 45.74 -23.09
C LEU A 466 -39.73 44.74 -24.17
N ILE A 467 -39.72 43.46 -23.81
CA ILE A 467 -39.51 42.34 -24.73
C ILE A 467 -40.75 41.45 -24.74
N TYR A 468 -41.04 40.83 -25.87
CA TYR A 468 -42.26 40.04 -26.04
C TYR A 468 -42.04 38.80 -26.90
N THR A 469 -42.94 37.83 -26.76
CA THR A 469 -43.02 36.66 -27.63
C THR A 469 -44.49 36.29 -27.86
N ASP A 470 -44.82 35.99 -29.12
CA ASP A 470 -46.17 35.57 -29.52
C ASP A 470 -46.24 34.07 -29.83
N ASP A 471 -45.10 33.45 -30.14
CA ASP A 471 -44.95 32.00 -30.37
C ASP A 471 -44.47 31.25 -29.12
N GLY A 472 -43.98 31.96 -28.10
CA GLY A 472 -43.39 31.38 -26.89
C GLY A 472 -41.94 30.92 -27.05
N VAL A 473 -41.32 31.16 -28.21
CA VAL A 473 -39.97 30.67 -28.55
C VAL A 473 -39.03 31.83 -28.87
N VAL A 474 -39.44 32.75 -29.74
CA VAL A 474 -38.62 33.88 -30.17
C VAL A 474 -38.99 35.14 -29.39
N TRP A 475 -38.03 35.67 -28.65
CA TRP A 475 -38.17 36.95 -27.95
C TRP A 475 -37.77 38.11 -28.85
N THR A 476 -38.69 39.05 -29.04
CA THR A 476 -38.50 40.26 -29.84
C THR A 476 -38.42 41.49 -28.94
N ARG A 477 -37.51 42.41 -29.27
CA ARG A 477 -37.35 43.70 -28.58
C ARG A 477 -38.34 44.72 -29.15
N SER A 478 -39.03 45.45 -28.28
CA SER A 478 -40.02 46.47 -28.70
C SER A 478 -39.39 47.73 -29.32
N HIS A 479 -38.08 47.92 -29.15
CA HIS A 479 -37.33 49.14 -29.46
C HIS A 479 -37.81 50.37 -28.69
N GLN A 480 -38.60 50.17 -27.64
CA GLN A 480 -39.07 51.22 -26.76
C GLN A 480 -38.37 51.13 -25.41
N ILE A 481 -37.52 52.11 -25.14
CA ILE A 481 -36.69 52.15 -23.93
C ILE A 481 -37.28 53.15 -22.93
N GLN A 482 -37.40 52.73 -21.68
CA GLN A 482 -37.71 53.59 -20.54
C GLN A 482 -36.49 53.67 -19.61
N ALA A 483 -36.24 54.84 -19.04
CA ALA A 483 -35.13 55.04 -18.11
C ALA A 483 -35.61 54.87 -16.66
N TYR A 484 -34.93 54.01 -15.91
CA TYR A 484 -35.01 53.99 -14.45
C TYR A 484 -34.11 55.10 -13.89
N GLY A 485 -34.71 56.03 -13.14
CA GLY A 485 -34.07 57.27 -12.72
C GLY A 485 -33.75 57.37 -11.23
N SER A 486 -34.10 56.37 -10.42
CA SER A 486 -33.90 56.46 -8.96
C SER A 486 -32.44 56.22 -8.58
N ASN A 487 -31.92 57.12 -7.72
CA ASN A 487 -30.58 57.02 -7.12
C ASN A 487 -30.58 56.31 -5.76
N LEU A 488 -31.76 55.96 -5.24
CA LEU A 488 -31.96 55.47 -3.85
C LEU A 488 -32.36 54.00 -3.78
N SER A 489 -32.24 53.25 -4.88
CA SER A 489 -32.69 51.85 -4.96
C SER A 489 -34.16 51.67 -4.61
N GLU A 490 -35.02 52.60 -5.04
CA GLU A 490 -36.46 52.56 -4.78
C GLU A 490 -37.22 51.87 -5.92
N TRP A 491 -38.39 51.33 -5.62
CA TRP A 491 -39.28 50.82 -6.64
C TRP A 491 -39.87 51.98 -7.46
N GLN A 492 -39.63 51.98 -8.77
CA GLN A 492 -40.17 52.95 -9.71
C GLN A 492 -41.06 52.25 -10.72
N GLU A 493 -42.29 52.73 -10.92
CA GLU A 493 -43.15 52.27 -12.00
C GLU A 493 -42.69 52.85 -13.33
N LEU A 494 -42.41 51.99 -14.30
CA LEU A 494 -42.16 52.34 -15.70
C LEU A 494 -43.37 51.93 -16.55
N THR A 495 -43.74 52.77 -17.52
CA THR A 495 -44.92 52.55 -18.37
C THR A 495 -44.56 52.64 -19.85
N TRP A 496 -44.92 51.62 -20.63
CA TRP A 496 -44.85 51.59 -22.08
C TRP A 496 -46.26 51.74 -22.64
N LYS A 497 -46.53 52.90 -23.21
CA LYS A 497 -47.88 53.24 -23.67
C LYS A 497 -48.14 52.80 -25.11
N ASN A 498 -49.41 52.55 -25.42
CA ASN A 498 -49.88 52.34 -26.81
C ASN A 498 -49.15 51.21 -27.57
N GLN A 499 -48.88 50.09 -26.89
CA GLN A 499 -48.24 48.91 -27.47
C GLN A 499 -49.26 47.95 -28.10
N PRO A 500 -48.89 47.17 -29.13
CA PRO A 500 -49.70 46.03 -29.57
C PRO A 500 -49.94 45.04 -28.41
N TRP A 501 -50.99 44.23 -28.53
CA TRP A 501 -51.14 43.07 -27.66
C TRP A 501 -50.10 42.00 -27.99
N HIS A 502 -49.49 41.41 -26.96
CA HIS A 502 -48.59 40.27 -27.08
C HIS A 502 -48.98 39.16 -26.12
N LYS A 503 -48.74 37.91 -26.53
CA LYS A 503 -49.10 36.72 -25.75
C LYS A 503 -48.29 36.61 -24.45
N THR A 504 -47.01 36.97 -24.48
CA THR A 504 -46.15 37.00 -23.30
C THR A 504 -45.18 38.17 -23.41
N ILE A 505 -44.99 38.87 -22.29
CA ILE A 505 -44.11 40.03 -22.17
C ILE A 505 -43.17 39.87 -20.98
N LYS A 506 -41.98 40.45 -21.10
CA LYS A 506 -40.99 40.61 -20.03
C LYS A 506 -40.32 41.97 -20.18
N PHE A 507 -39.47 42.30 -19.21
CA PHE A 507 -38.63 43.49 -19.26
C PHE A 507 -37.20 43.06 -19.01
N ASP A 508 -36.29 43.67 -19.76
CA ASP A 508 -34.87 43.41 -19.59
C ASP A 508 -34.08 44.71 -19.67
N VAL A 509 -32.87 44.66 -19.13
CA VAL A 509 -31.92 45.76 -19.17
C VAL A 509 -31.28 45.79 -20.55
N VAL A 510 -31.26 46.96 -21.18
CA VAL A 510 -30.49 47.17 -22.41
C VAL A 510 -29.02 47.31 -22.02
N SER A 511 -28.21 46.32 -22.39
CA SER A 511 -26.76 46.43 -22.32
C SER A 511 -26.32 47.45 -23.37
N ASP A 512 -25.54 48.47 -22.97
CA ASP A 512 -24.86 49.35 -23.93
C ASP A 512 -23.74 48.60 -24.67
#